data_AF-A0AAD5Z0N3-F1
#
_entry.id   AF-A0AAD5Z0N3-F1
#
_cell.length_a   1.000
_cell.length_b   1.000
_cell.length_c   1.000
_cell.angle_alpha   90.00
_cell.angle_beta   90.00
_cell.angle_gamma   90.00
#
_symmetry.space_group_name_H-M   'P 1'
#
loop_
_entity.id
_entity.type
_entity.pdbx_description
1 polymer ?
#
loop_
_entity_poly.entity_id
_entity_poly.type
_entity_poly.pdbx_seq_one_letter_code
_entity_poly.pdbx_strand_id
1 'polypeptide(L)'
;MICVYVLQKRKIKVGDKVAGRHGNKGIISKILPRQDMPYLQDGTPVDMVFNPLGVPSRMNVGQLFECSLGLAGDLLKKHYRIAPFDERYEQEASRKLVFSELYEASKQTKNPWVFEPEYPGKSRIFDGRTGDPFEQPVLIGKSYILKLIHQVDDKIHGRSTGPYALVTQQPLRGRANQGGQRVGEMEVWALEGFGVAHILQEMLTYKSDHIRARKEVLNTMLIGGKSP
;
A
#
# COMPACT_ATOMS: atom_id res chain seq x y z
N MET A 1 9.85 -31.90 -25.15
CA MET A 1 9.69 -30.75 -24.23
C MET A 1 8.20 -30.61 -23.94
N ILE A 2 7.78 -30.67 -22.68
CA ILE A 2 6.37 -30.54 -22.29
C ILE A 2 6.21 -29.20 -21.57
N CYS A 3 5.30 -28.35 -22.06
CA CYS A 3 4.94 -27.09 -21.43
C CYS A 3 3.53 -27.19 -20.85
N VAL A 4 3.39 -26.87 -19.57
CA VAL A 4 2.10 -26.84 -18.88
C VAL A 4 1.79 -25.40 -18.47
N TYR A 5 0.62 -24.90 -18.87
CA TYR A 5 0.15 -23.56 -18.53
C TYR A 5 -0.86 -23.66 -17.39
N VAL A 6 -0.63 -22.90 -16.32
CA VAL A 6 -1.52 -22.83 -15.16
C VAL A 6 -2.07 -21.41 -15.04
N LEU A 7 -3.40 -21.28 -15.01
CA LEU A 7 -4.08 -20.00 -14.85
C LEU A 7 -4.51 -19.80 -13.39
N GLN A 8 -4.26 -18.62 -12.85
CA GLN A 8 -4.65 -18.25 -11.49
C GLN A 8 -5.30 -16.86 -11.46
N LYS A 9 -6.54 -16.78 -10.96
CA LYS A 9 -7.22 -15.50 -10.72
C LYS A 9 -6.80 -14.93 -9.36
N ARG A 10 -6.22 -13.74 -9.34
CA ARG A 10 -5.74 -13.08 -8.11
C ARG A 10 -6.63 -11.88 -7.74
N LYS A 11 -7.24 -11.93 -6.55
CA LYS A 11 -8.01 -10.82 -5.96
C LYS A 11 -7.08 -9.82 -5.26
N ILE A 12 -7.57 -8.62 -4.95
CA ILE A 12 -6.86 -7.65 -4.10
C ILE A 12 -6.79 -8.19 -2.67
N LYS A 13 -5.62 -8.07 -2.04
CA LYS A 13 -5.37 -8.48 -0.66
C LYS A 13 -4.56 -7.44 0.10
N VAL A 14 -4.57 -7.56 1.43
CA VAL A 14 -3.65 -6.81 2.30
C VAL A 14 -2.21 -7.13 1.91
N GLY A 15 -1.36 -6.11 1.80
CA GLY A 15 0.02 -6.25 1.33
C GLY A 15 0.22 -5.99 -0.17
N ASP A 16 -0.84 -6.02 -0.98
CA ASP A 16 -0.73 -5.63 -2.39
C ASP A 16 -0.45 -4.13 -2.54
N LYS A 17 0.33 -3.79 -3.56
CA LYS A 17 0.72 -2.40 -3.85
C LYS A 17 -0.22 -1.75 -4.87
N VAL A 18 -0.67 -0.55 -4.56
CA VAL A 18 -1.51 0.30 -5.43
C VAL A 18 -0.85 1.65 -5.66
N ALA A 19 -1.21 2.32 -6.75
CA ALA A 19 -0.67 3.63 -7.09
C ALA A 19 -1.65 4.50 -7.88
N GLY A 20 -1.67 5.80 -7.58
CA GLY A 20 -2.24 6.81 -8.47
C GLY A 20 -1.26 7.24 -9.56
N ARG A 21 -1.76 7.98 -10.54
CA ARG A 21 -0.93 8.50 -11.66
C ARG A 21 0.07 9.56 -11.21
N HIS A 22 -0.22 10.29 -10.14
CA HIS A 22 0.61 11.36 -9.57
C HIS A 22 1.69 10.86 -8.60
N GLY A 23 2.12 9.61 -8.73
CA GLY A 23 3.21 9.03 -7.94
C GLY A 23 2.86 8.67 -6.49
N ASN A 24 1.61 8.87 -6.06
CA ASN A 24 1.16 8.42 -4.74
C ASN A 24 1.04 6.89 -4.74
N LYS A 25 1.99 6.22 -4.09
CA LYS A 25 2.12 4.76 -4.02
C LYS A 25 1.89 4.31 -2.59
N GLY A 26 1.10 3.25 -2.41
CA GLY A 26 0.75 2.71 -1.10
C GLY A 26 0.63 1.19 -1.13
N ILE A 27 0.70 0.59 0.05
CA ILE A 27 0.36 -0.81 0.28
C ILE A 27 -1.00 -0.84 0.97
N ILE A 28 -1.84 -1.81 0.63
CA ILE A 28 -3.13 -1.98 1.30
C ILE A 28 -2.87 -2.52 2.71
N SER A 29 -3.11 -1.70 3.72
CA SER A 29 -2.85 -2.05 5.12
C SER A 29 -4.02 -2.83 5.75
N LYS A 30 -5.26 -2.48 5.40
CA LYS A 30 -6.47 -3.09 5.96
C LYS A 30 -7.59 -3.04 4.93
N ILE A 31 -8.39 -4.11 4.88
CA ILE A 31 -9.64 -4.16 4.12
C ILE A 31 -10.76 -4.16 5.16
N LEU A 32 -11.57 -3.11 5.16
CA LEU A 32 -12.69 -2.96 6.08
C LEU A 32 -13.98 -3.48 5.45
N PRO A 33 -14.94 -3.96 6.26
CA PRO A 33 -16.27 -4.24 5.77
C PRO A 33 -16.98 -2.92 5.44
N ARG A 34 -17.98 -2.97 4.54
CA ARG A 34 -18.65 -1.78 3.99
C ARG A 34 -19.30 -0.90 5.06
N GLN A 35 -19.84 -1.50 6.13
CA GLN A 35 -20.48 -0.78 7.23
C GLN A 35 -19.51 0.04 8.08
N ASP A 36 -18.22 -0.31 8.13
CA ASP A 36 -17.23 0.40 8.93
C ASP A 36 -16.57 1.55 8.15
N MET A 37 -16.85 1.65 6.85
CA MET A 37 -16.27 2.68 5.99
C MET A 37 -16.99 4.02 6.21
N PRO A 38 -16.27 5.14 6.18
CA PRO A 38 -16.90 6.45 6.15
C PRO A 38 -17.88 6.55 4.99
N TYR A 39 -19.01 7.22 5.22
CA TYR A 39 -20.06 7.36 4.22
C TYR A 39 -20.47 8.81 4.00
N LEU A 40 -20.98 9.05 2.80
CA LEU A 40 -21.46 10.33 2.30
C LEU A 40 -22.85 10.65 2.86
N GLN A 41 -23.30 11.89 2.72
CA GLN A 41 -24.63 12.33 3.14
C GLN A 41 -25.76 11.57 2.43
N ASP A 42 -25.50 10.98 1.27
CA ASP A 42 -26.46 10.14 0.54
C ASP A 42 -26.45 8.66 0.98
N GLY A 43 -25.65 8.31 1.99
CA GLY A 43 -25.49 6.96 2.52
C GLY A 43 -24.48 6.09 1.75
N THR A 44 -23.85 6.62 0.69
CA THR A 44 -22.86 5.86 -0.09
C THR A 44 -21.53 5.80 0.67
N PRO A 45 -21.00 4.60 0.98
CA PRO A 45 -19.69 4.46 1.62
C PRO A 45 -18.55 4.67 0.61
N VAL A 46 -17.42 5.16 1.10
CA VAL A 46 -16.22 5.36 0.29
C VAL A 46 -15.48 4.04 0.03
N ASP A 47 -14.80 3.93 -1.10
CA ASP A 47 -14.05 2.73 -1.48
C ASP A 47 -12.63 2.68 -0.89
N MET A 48 -11.95 3.82 -0.81
CA MET A 48 -10.56 3.93 -0.36
C MET A 48 -10.35 5.21 0.45
N VAL A 49 -9.53 5.12 1.50
CA VAL A 49 -9.15 6.27 2.34
C VAL A 49 -7.64 6.50 2.20
N PHE A 50 -7.26 7.72 1.83
CA PHE A 50 -5.87 8.12 1.70
C PHE A 50 -5.43 9.02 2.85
N ASN A 51 -4.21 8.81 3.33
CA ASN A 51 -3.60 9.69 4.32
C ASN A 51 -3.17 11.02 3.65
N PRO A 52 -3.66 12.18 4.13
CA PRO A 52 -3.32 13.48 3.54
C PRO A 52 -1.85 13.87 3.69
N LEU A 53 -1.11 13.35 4.67
CA LEU A 53 0.28 13.73 4.95
C LEU A 53 1.25 13.46 3.77
N GLY A 54 0.87 12.55 2.87
CA GLY A 54 1.66 12.21 1.70
C GLY A 54 1.63 13.25 0.58
N VAL A 55 0.72 14.24 0.63
CA VAL A 55 0.54 15.23 -0.45
C VAL A 55 1.42 16.47 -0.26
N PRO A 56 1.43 17.14 0.92
CA PRO A 56 2.26 18.33 1.13
C PRO A 56 3.76 18.05 0.95
N SER A 57 4.22 16.92 1.47
CA SER A 57 5.65 16.52 1.43
C SER A 57 6.15 16.18 0.01
N ARG A 58 5.25 15.73 -0.88
CA ARG A 58 5.60 15.29 -2.24
C ARG A 58 5.23 16.30 -3.32
N MET A 59 4.52 17.36 -2.96
CA MET A 59 4.06 18.43 -3.86
C MET A 59 3.27 17.92 -5.07
N ASN A 60 2.52 16.82 -4.93
CA ASN A 60 1.72 16.22 -5.99
C ASN A 60 0.25 16.64 -5.91
N VAL A 61 0.00 17.96 -5.98
CA VAL A 61 -1.33 18.58 -5.85
C VAL A 61 -2.30 18.15 -6.95
N GLY A 62 -1.80 17.78 -8.14
CA GLY A 62 -2.61 17.31 -9.26
C GLY A 62 -3.58 16.17 -8.93
N GLN A 63 -3.24 15.31 -7.95
CA GLN A 63 -4.15 14.24 -7.53
C GLN A 63 -5.43 14.76 -6.85
N LEU A 64 -5.36 15.94 -6.21
CA LEU A 64 -6.51 16.56 -5.58
C LEU A 64 -7.47 17.08 -6.65
N PHE A 65 -6.93 17.75 -7.67
CA PHE A 65 -7.72 18.20 -8.83
C PHE A 65 -8.32 17.04 -9.62
N GLU A 66 -7.56 15.96 -9.84
CA GLU A 66 -8.07 14.73 -10.46
C GLU A 66 -9.25 14.16 -9.65
N CYS A 67 -9.10 14.06 -8.34
CA CYS A 67 -10.12 13.52 -7.44
C CYS A 67 -11.42 14.34 -7.49
N SER A 68 -11.32 15.66 -7.30
CA SER A 68 -12.45 16.58 -7.32
C SER A 68 -13.16 16.63 -8.68
N LEU A 69 -12.41 16.72 -9.78
CA LEU A 69 -12.98 16.75 -11.11
C LEU A 69 -13.63 15.41 -11.49
N GLY A 70 -13.04 14.29 -11.05
CA GLY A 70 -13.62 12.97 -11.22
C GLY A 70 -14.98 12.83 -10.52
N LEU A 71 -15.16 13.49 -9.36
CA LEU A 71 -16.46 13.54 -8.68
C LEU A 71 -17.49 14.30 -9.51
N ALA A 72 -17.15 15.52 -9.95
CA ALA A 72 -18.03 16.34 -10.77
C ALA A 72 -18.44 15.60 -12.05
N GLY A 73 -17.50 14.96 -12.72
CA GLY A 73 -17.75 14.18 -13.94
C GLY A 73 -18.67 13.00 -13.74
N ASP A 74 -18.58 12.31 -12.59
CA ASP A 74 -19.47 11.20 -12.30
C ASP A 74 -20.92 11.64 -12.03
N LEU A 75 -21.10 12.79 -11.37
CA LEU A 75 -22.40 13.36 -11.07
C LEU A 75 -23.05 13.93 -12.34
N LEU A 76 -22.27 14.64 -13.16
CA LEU A 76 -22.70 15.24 -14.42
C LEU A 76 -22.74 14.24 -15.59
N LYS A 77 -22.25 13.01 -15.39
CA LYS A 77 -22.04 12.00 -16.44
C LYS A 77 -21.19 12.51 -17.62
N LYS A 78 -20.18 13.32 -17.31
CA LYS A 78 -19.20 13.87 -18.25
C LYS A 78 -17.84 13.21 -18.09
N HIS A 79 -17.10 13.09 -19.19
CA HIS A 79 -15.70 12.70 -19.19
C HIS A 79 -14.83 13.89 -19.59
N TYR A 80 -13.80 14.17 -18.80
CA TYR A 80 -12.89 15.28 -19.06
C TYR A 80 -11.57 14.79 -19.65
N ARG A 81 -11.08 15.51 -20.65
CA ARG A 81 -9.72 15.38 -21.17
C ARG A 81 -9.01 16.71 -20.96
N ILE A 82 -8.07 16.73 -20.02
CA ILE A 82 -7.25 17.91 -19.72
C ILE A 82 -5.94 17.82 -20.51
N ALA A 83 -5.59 18.89 -21.22
CA ALA A 83 -4.28 19.03 -21.83
C ALA A 83 -3.23 19.31 -20.75
N PRO A 84 -2.02 18.73 -20.83
CA PRO A 84 -0.94 19.10 -19.93
C PRO A 84 -0.60 20.59 -20.04
N PHE A 85 -0.20 21.21 -18.92
CA PHE A 85 0.24 22.62 -18.84
C PHE A 85 -0.85 23.64 -19.21
N ASP A 86 -2.07 23.43 -18.72
CA ASP A 86 -3.20 24.35 -18.83
C ASP A 86 -2.92 25.73 -18.22
N GLU A 87 -2.14 25.79 -17.14
CA GLU A 87 -1.72 27.03 -16.48
C GLU A 87 -0.91 27.98 -17.38
N ARG A 88 -0.44 27.53 -18.55
CA ARG A 88 0.21 28.42 -19.53
C ARG A 88 -0.76 29.47 -20.08
N TYR A 89 -2.05 29.16 -20.14
CA TYR A 89 -3.05 30.03 -20.73
C TYR A 89 -3.71 30.95 -19.70
N GLU A 90 -3.89 30.47 -18.46
CA GLU A 90 -4.53 31.22 -17.40
C GLU A 90 -4.00 30.80 -16.02
N GLN A 91 -3.80 31.77 -15.13
CA GLN A 91 -3.43 31.49 -13.74
C GLN A 91 -4.56 30.77 -13.00
N GLU A 92 -4.19 29.72 -12.26
CA GLU A 92 -5.11 28.83 -11.52
C GLU A 92 -6.19 28.16 -12.40
N ALA A 93 -5.93 27.97 -13.71
CA ALA A 93 -6.86 27.37 -14.65
C ALA A 93 -7.51 26.07 -14.13
N SER A 94 -6.69 25.13 -13.65
CA SER A 94 -7.13 23.87 -13.06
C SER A 94 -8.12 24.08 -11.92
N ARG A 95 -7.83 25.00 -11.00
CA ARG A 95 -8.70 25.27 -9.84
C ARG A 95 -10.04 25.87 -10.28
N LYS A 96 -10.01 26.84 -11.20
CA LYS A 96 -11.22 27.49 -11.73
C LYS A 96 -12.13 26.46 -12.38
N LEU A 97 -11.56 25.60 -13.24
CA LEU A 97 -12.28 24.53 -13.91
C LEU A 97 -12.91 23.54 -12.92
N VAL A 98 -12.13 23.05 -11.95
CA VAL A 98 -12.64 22.08 -10.97
C VAL A 98 -13.77 22.69 -10.13
N PHE A 99 -13.62 23.93 -9.67
CA PHE A 99 -14.64 24.56 -8.83
C PHE A 99 -15.90 24.94 -9.61
N SER A 100 -15.78 25.37 -10.87
CA SER A 100 -16.95 25.64 -11.71
C SER A 100 -17.75 24.37 -11.98
N GLU A 101 -17.09 23.26 -12.29
CA GLU A 101 -17.75 21.98 -12.57
C GLU A 101 -18.38 21.38 -11.30
N LEU A 102 -17.72 21.49 -10.14
CA LEU A 102 -18.32 21.07 -8.86
C LEU A 102 -19.56 21.91 -8.50
N TYR A 103 -19.50 23.22 -8.76
CA TYR A 103 -20.63 24.11 -8.55
C TYR A 103 -21.79 23.81 -9.50
N GLU A 104 -21.51 23.53 -10.77
CA GLU A 104 -22.52 23.07 -11.74
C GLU A 104 -23.13 21.73 -11.30
N ALA A 105 -22.29 20.79 -10.84
CA ALA A 105 -22.74 19.50 -10.31
C ALA A 105 -23.67 19.67 -9.10
N SER A 106 -23.34 20.56 -8.16
CA SER A 106 -24.21 20.85 -7.01
C SER A 106 -25.58 21.40 -7.42
N LYS A 107 -25.66 22.20 -8.49
CA LYS A 107 -26.93 22.72 -9.02
C LYS A 107 -27.79 21.69 -9.74
N GLN A 108 -27.16 20.84 -10.56
CA GLN A 108 -27.88 19.88 -11.39
C GLN A 108 -28.28 18.63 -10.61
N THR A 109 -27.53 18.29 -9.56
CA THR A 109 -27.74 17.08 -8.78
C THR A 109 -28.57 17.37 -7.54
N LYS A 110 -29.30 16.35 -7.03
CA LYS A 110 -30.04 16.44 -5.76
C LYS A 110 -29.14 16.51 -4.51
N ASN A 111 -27.82 16.61 -4.70
CA ASN A 111 -26.81 16.54 -3.66
C ASN A 111 -26.14 17.92 -3.50
N PRO A 112 -26.72 18.84 -2.70
CA PRO A 112 -26.17 20.19 -2.54
C PRO A 112 -24.81 20.19 -1.84
N TRP A 113 -24.54 19.18 -1.02
CA TRP A 113 -23.32 18.99 -0.24
C TRP A 113 -22.04 18.73 -1.07
N VAL A 114 -22.18 18.51 -2.38
CA VAL A 114 -21.05 18.34 -3.31
C VAL A 114 -20.18 19.60 -3.40
N PHE A 115 -20.78 20.77 -3.17
CA PHE A 115 -20.06 22.04 -3.16
C PHE A 115 -20.51 22.88 -1.96
N GLU A 116 -19.66 22.95 -0.94
CA GLU A 116 -19.85 23.83 0.22
C GLU A 116 -19.09 25.15 -0.02
N PRO A 117 -19.74 26.33 -0.01
CA PRO A 117 -19.08 27.60 -0.28
C PRO A 117 -17.95 27.95 0.71
N GLU A 118 -18.08 27.51 1.97
CA GLU A 118 -17.07 27.71 3.01
C GLU A 118 -15.82 26.85 2.78
N TYR A 119 -15.99 25.67 2.17
CA TYR A 119 -14.92 24.70 1.94
C TYR A 119 -15.02 24.10 0.52
N PRO A 120 -14.64 24.85 -0.52
CA PRO A 120 -14.83 24.41 -1.90
C PRO A 120 -14.06 23.11 -2.18
N GLY A 121 -14.78 22.09 -2.64
CA GLY A 121 -14.26 20.75 -2.93
C GLY A 121 -14.14 19.82 -1.73
N LYS A 122 -14.53 20.25 -0.53
CA LYS A 122 -14.66 19.36 0.64
C LYS A 122 -16.13 19.22 1.00
N SER A 123 -16.45 18.08 1.59
CA SER A 123 -17.80 17.78 2.06
C SER A 123 -17.74 17.14 3.44
N ARG A 124 -18.81 17.32 4.22
CA ARG A 124 -18.97 16.59 5.48
C ARG A 124 -19.11 15.08 5.21
N ILE A 125 -18.57 14.24 6.09
CA ILE A 125 -18.73 12.79 6.04
C ILE A 125 -19.06 12.27 7.43
N PHE A 126 -19.58 11.05 7.48
CA PHE A 126 -19.94 10.38 8.73
C PHE A 126 -19.08 9.14 8.95
N ASP A 127 -18.74 8.86 10.20
CA ASP A 127 -18.06 7.62 10.57
C ASP A 127 -19.05 6.45 10.47
N GLY A 128 -18.70 5.40 9.72
CA GLY A 128 -19.52 4.19 9.60
C GLY A 128 -19.72 3.43 10.92
N ARG A 129 -18.81 3.61 11.89
CA ARG A 129 -18.86 2.88 13.16
C ARG A 129 -19.73 3.55 14.21
N THR A 130 -19.66 4.87 14.32
CA THR A 130 -20.42 5.62 15.34
C THR A 130 -21.64 6.33 14.75
N GLY A 131 -21.62 6.67 13.45
CA GLY A 131 -22.62 7.51 12.80
C GLY A 131 -22.38 9.01 12.98
N ASP A 132 -21.38 9.40 13.75
CA ASP A 132 -21.09 10.81 14.02
C ASP A 132 -20.43 11.48 12.81
N PRO A 133 -20.71 12.78 12.56
CA PRO A 133 -19.99 13.54 11.55
C PRO A 133 -18.53 13.77 11.98
N PHE A 134 -17.62 13.74 11.01
CA PHE A 134 -16.24 14.16 11.24
C PHE A 134 -16.17 15.66 11.61
N GLU A 135 -15.23 16.02 12.48
CA GLU A 135 -15.05 17.40 12.96
C GLU A 135 -14.70 18.40 11.84
N GLN A 136 -13.93 17.95 10.84
CA GLN A 136 -13.53 18.76 9.70
C GLN A 136 -14.07 18.17 8.39
N PRO A 137 -14.47 19.00 7.41
CA PRO A 137 -14.87 18.52 6.10
C PRO A 137 -13.68 17.91 5.37
N VAL A 138 -13.95 16.85 4.61
CA VAL A 138 -12.92 16.02 3.96
C VAL A 138 -13.04 16.15 2.44
N LEU A 139 -11.91 16.07 1.75
CA LEU A 139 -11.89 16.01 0.29
C LEU A 139 -12.36 14.62 -0.15
N ILE A 140 -13.37 14.60 -1.01
CA ILE A 140 -13.95 13.37 -1.55
C ILE A 140 -13.95 13.50 -3.06
N GLY A 141 -13.73 12.39 -3.75
CA GLY A 141 -13.99 12.32 -5.16
C GLY A 141 -13.59 11.01 -5.79
N LYS A 142 -13.40 11.03 -7.10
CA LYS A 142 -13.06 9.84 -7.87
C LYS A 142 -11.67 9.97 -8.46
N SER A 143 -10.73 9.23 -7.88
CA SER A 143 -9.36 9.14 -8.38
C SER A 143 -9.14 7.87 -9.20
N TYR A 144 -8.23 7.91 -10.16
CA TYR A 144 -7.83 6.74 -10.91
C TYR A 144 -6.66 6.01 -10.22
N ILE A 145 -6.94 4.81 -9.69
CA ILE A 145 -5.97 3.99 -8.94
C ILE A 145 -5.66 2.70 -9.69
N LEU A 146 -4.38 2.39 -9.81
CA LEU A 146 -3.84 1.21 -10.45
C LEU A 146 -3.38 0.18 -9.42
N LYS A 147 -3.64 -1.11 -9.70
CA LYS A 147 -2.99 -2.23 -9.01
C LYS A 147 -1.63 -2.50 -9.64
N LEU A 148 -0.56 -2.51 -8.85
CA LEU A 148 0.78 -2.81 -9.34
C LEU A 148 1.07 -4.32 -9.34
N ILE A 149 2.03 -4.72 -10.18
CA ILE A 149 2.54 -6.11 -10.25
C ILE A 149 3.21 -6.59 -8.96
N HIS A 150 3.53 -5.67 -8.05
CA HIS A 150 4.19 -5.96 -6.77
C HIS A 150 3.18 -6.54 -5.78
N GLN A 151 2.90 -7.83 -5.91
CA GLN A 151 1.93 -8.55 -5.08
C GLN A 151 2.61 -9.19 -3.87
N VAL A 152 1.86 -9.30 -2.77
CA VAL A 152 2.40 -9.83 -1.50
C VAL A 152 2.71 -11.32 -1.59
N ASP A 153 1.86 -12.08 -2.28
CA ASP A 153 2.01 -13.54 -2.48
C ASP A 153 3.35 -13.88 -3.16
N ASP A 154 3.87 -12.96 -3.99
CA ASP A 154 5.13 -13.12 -4.70
C ASP A 154 6.36 -12.70 -3.86
N LYS A 155 6.15 -12.13 -2.67
CA LYS A 155 7.22 -11.59 -1.80
C LYS A 155 7.43 -12.37 -0.51
N ILE A 156 6.39 -12.99 0.04
CA ILE A 156 6.52 -13.75 1.29
C ILE A 156 7.37 -14.99 1.06
N HIS A 157 8.50 -15.09 1.76
CA HIS A 157 9.37 -16.25 1.76
C HIS A 157 9.76 -16.61 3.18
N GLY A 158 9.64 -17.89 3.51
CA GLY A 158 10.07 -18.45 4.80
C GLY A 158 10.91 -19.69 4.55
N ARG A 159 11.95 -19.87 5.36
CA ARG A 159 12.84 -21.02 5.30
C ARG A 159 13.08 -21.53 6.72
N SER A 160 12.91 -22.82 6.92
CA SER A 160 13.40 -23.55 8.10
C SER A 160 14.76 -24.21 7.78
N THR A 161 14.73 -25.26 6.98
CA THR A 161 15.90 -25.93 6.39
C THR A 161 15.79 -25.90 4.86
N GLY A 162 16.89 -26.17 4.16
CA GLY A 162 16.89 -26.09 2.70
C GLY A 162 18.26 -26.43 2.11
N PRO A 163 18.46 -26.20 0.80
CA PRO A 163 19.72 -26.49 0.15
C PRO A 163 20.84 -25.54 0.58
N TYR A 164 22.07 -26.02 0.43
CA TYR A 164 23.31 -25.36 0.80
C TYR A 164 24.28 -25.32 -0.39
N ALA A 165 25.15 -24.31 -0.41
CA ALA A 165 26.20 -24.20 -1.41
C ALA A 165 27.25 -25.30 -1.19
N LEU A 166 27.75 -25.88 -2.29
CA LEU A 166 28.69 -27.00 -2.24
C LEU A 166 30.03 -26.60 -1.59
N VAL A 167 30.52 -25.40 -1.90
CA VAL A 167 31.84 -24.92 -1.43
C VAL A 167 31.73 -24.31 -0.04
N THR A 168 30.90 -23.27 0.12
CA THR A 168 30.84 -22.50 1.38
C THR A 168 29.96 -23.13 2.45
N GLN A 169 29.16 -24.14 2.10
CA GLN A 169 28.22 -24.82 3.02
C GLN A 169 27.18 -23.88 3.66
N GLN A 170 27.06 -22.65 3.15
CA GLN A 170 26.07 -21.66 3.54
C GLN A 170 24.73 -21.91 2.82
N PRO A 171 23.59 -21.50 3.40
CA PRO A 171 22.29 -21.48 2.74
C PRO A 171 22.35 -20.88 1.33
N LEU A 172 21.72 -21.53 0.35
CA LEU A 172 21.59 -20.95 -1.00
C LEU A 172 20.86 -19.59 -0.95
N ARG A 173 21.05 -18.79 -2.01
CA ARG A 173 20.35 -17.51 -2.19
C ARG A 173 19.11 -17.68 -3.06
N GLY A 174 18.13 -16.80 -2.83
CA GLY A 174 16.96 -16.63 -3.68
C GLY A 174 15.77 -17.53 -3.30
N ARG A 175 14.56 -16.99 -3.46
CA ARG A 175 13.29 -17.65 -3.12
C ARG A 175 13.07 -18.95 -3.89
N ALA A 176 13.39 -18.98 -5.18
CA ALA A 176 13.24 -20.15 -6.03
C ALA A 176 14.03 -21.37 -5.53
N ASN A 177 15.16 -21.13 -4.86
CA ASN A 177 16.02 -22.17 -4.30
C ASN A 177 15.75 -22.43 -2.82
N GLN A 178 14.61 -21.95 -2.28
CA GLN A 178 14.33 -21.96 -0.84
C GLN A 178 15.50 -21.38 -0.03
N GLY A 179 16.07 -20.28 -0.52
CA GLY A 179 17.27 -19.68 0.00
C GLY A 179 17.11 -19.05 1.39
N GLY A 180 18.22 -18.88 2.10
CA GLY A 180 18.27 -18.16 3.38
C GLY A 180 18.29 -16.65 3.18
N GLN A 181 17.90 -15.90 4.22
CA GLN A 181 18.09 -14.46 4.25
C GLN A 181 19.57 -14.15 4.53
N ARG A 182 20.12 -13.15 3.84
CA ARG A 182 21.47 -12.69 4.10
C ARG A 182 21.50 -11.89 5.40
N VAL A 183 22.37 -12.29 6.32
CA VAL A 183 22.84 -11.46 7.43
C VAL A 183 24.19 -10.89 6.98
N GLY A 184 24.24 -9.59 6.71
CA GLY A 184 25.44 -8.87 6.29
C GLY A 184 26.19 -8.25 7.45
N GLU A 185 27.25 -7.52 7.12
CA GLU A 185 28.12 -6.86 8.12
C GLU A 185 27.35 -5.82 8.95
N MET A 186 26.43 -5.07 8.33
CA MET A 186 25.60 -4.09 9.05
C MET A 186 24.69 -4.76 10.08
N GLU A 187 24.10 -5.92 9.75
CA GLU A 187 23.30 -6.67 10.70
C GLU A 187 24.14 -7.30 11.81
N VAL A 188 25.37 -7.72 11.51
CA VAL A 188 26.33 -8.19 12.52
C VAL A 188 26.67 -7.07 13.50
N TRP A 189 27.04 -5.88 13.01
CA TRP A 189 27.32 -4.72 13.87
C TRP A 189 26.12 -4.32 14.72
N ALA A 190 24.90 -4.46 14.19
CA ALA A 190 23.69 -4.24 14.98
C ALA A 190 23.62 -5.21 16.17
N LEU A 191 23.85 -6.51 15.95
CA LEU A 191 23.84 -7.53 17.02
C LEU A 191 24.97 -7.32 18.04
N GLU A 192 26.16 -6.92 17.58
CA GLU A 192 27.29 -6.56 18.43
C GLU A 192 26.98 -5.33 19.29
N GLY A 193 26.38 -4.29 18.71
CA GLY A 193 25.98 -3.08 19.41
C GLY A 193 24.93 -3.32 20.50
N PHE A 194 24.05 -4.31 20.30
CA PHE A 194 23.11 -4.78 21.33
C PHE A 194 23.75 -5.71 22.37
N GLY A 195 25.00 -6.15 22.18
CA GLY A 195 25.70 -7.06 23.08
C GLY A 195 25.17 -8.50 23.07
N VAL A 196 24.52 -8.94 21.99
CA VAL A 196 23.85 -10.24 21.94
C VAL A 196 24.73 -11.34 21.36
N ALA A 197 25.77 -11.71 22.13
CA ALA A 197 26.82 -12.64 21.70
C ALA A 197 26.27 -14.01 21.25
N HIS A 198 25.31 -14.59 21.98
CA HIS A 198 24.76 -15.91 21.64
C HIS A 198 23.91 -15.90 20.36
N ILE A 199 23.11 -14.84 20.12
CA ILE A 199 22.32 -14.72 18.87
C ILE A 199 23.27 -14.51 17.68
N LEU A 200 24.30 -13.69 17.85
CA LEU A 200 25.31 -13.49 16.82
C LEU A 200 26.02 -14.80 16.48
N GLN A 201 26.47 -15.53 17.49
CA GLN A 201 27.09 -16.85 17.32
C GLN A 201 26.13 -17.81 16.60
N GLU A 202 24.84 -17.83 16.97
CA GLU A 202 23.83 -18.69 16.34
C GLU A 202 23.66 -18.38 14.85
N MET A 203 23.60 -17.09 14.48
CA MET A 203 23.48 -16.65 13.08
C MET A 203 24.72 -16.99 12.26
N LEU A 204 25.92 -16.86 12.85
CA LEU A 204 27.19 -17.14 12.16
C LEU A 204 27.49 -18.63 12.04
N THR A 205 27.02 -19.47 12.98
CA THR A 205 27.39 -20.90 13.05
C THR A 205 26.21 -21.83 12.75
N TYR A 206 25.36 -22.08 13.73
CA TYR A 206 24.29 -23.10 13.71
C TYR A 206 23.30 -22.89 12.57
N LYS A 207 22.99 -21.63 12.24
CA LYS A 207 22.06 -21.26 11.15
C LYS A 207 22.73 -21.11 9.78
N SER A 208 24.05 -21.18 9.70
CA SER A 208 24.82 -20.94 8.48
C SER A 208 25.62 -22.19 8.07
N ASP A 209 26.94 -22.17 8.23
CA ASP A 209 27.91 -23.08 7.62
C ASP A 209 28.42 -24.19 8.56
N HIS A 210 28.17 -24.10 9.87
CA HIS A 210 28.66 -25.11 10.81
C HIS A 210 27.84 -26.42 10.75
N ILE A 211 28.23 -27.31 9.83
CA ILE A 211 27.48 -28.52 9.45
C ILE A 211 27.12 -29.43 10.64
N ARG A 212 28.08 -29.70 11.53
CA ARG A 212 27.88 -30.65 12.65
C ARG A 212 26.84 -30.13 13.64
N ALA A 213 27.13 -28.96 14.20
CA ALA A 213 26.25 -28.32 15.17
C ALA A 213 24.85 -28.03 14.60
N ARG A 214 24.71 -27.70 13.31
CA ARG A 214 23.39 -27.57 12.67
C ARG A 214 22.55 -28.86 12.71
N LYS A 215 23.18 -30.02 12.48
CA LYS A 215 22.49 -31.32 12.57
C LYS A 215 22.12 -31.65 14.01
N GLU A 216 23.01 -31.36 14.96
CA GLU A 216 22.77 -31.55 16.38
C GLU A 216 21.61 -30.68 16.86
N VAL A 217 21.60 -29.40 16.51
CA VAL A 217 20.52 -28.45 16.85
C VAL A 217 19.17 -28.91 16.30
N LEU A 218 19.11 -29.43 15.08
CA LEU A 218 17.87 -29.97 14.53
C LEU A 218 17.37 -31.17 15.35
N ASN A 219 18.26 -32.09 15.71
CA ASN A 219 17.92 -33.26 16.50
C ASN A 219 17.50 -32.88 17.94
N THR A 220 18.21 -31.96 18.59
CA THR A 220 17.85 -31.49 19.93
C THR A 220 16.51 -30.77 19.93
N MET A 221 16.23 -29.94 18.93
CA MET A 221 14.92 -29.29 18.77
C MET A 221 13.78 -30.31 18.64
N LEU A 222 13.98 -31.40 17.88
CA LEU A 222 12.97 -32.46 17.74
C LEU A 222 12.73 -33.23 19.04
N ILE A 223 13.78 -33.44 19.84
CA ILE A 223 13.71 -34.16 21.13
C ILE A 223 13.21 -33.23 22.26
N GLY A 224 13.15 -31.91 22.03
CA GLY A 224 12.79 -30.92 23.05
C GLY A 224 13.91 -30.63 24.05
N GLY A 225 15.16 -30.93 23.69
CA GLY A 225 16.34 -30.65 24.49
C GLY A 225 16.76 -29.17 24.44
N LYS A 226 17.64 -28.77 25.36
CA LYS A 226 18.22 -27.42 25.36
C LYS A 226 19.26 -27.31 24.24
N SER A 227 19.11 -26.29 23.39
CA SER A 227 20.10 -25.96 22.36
C SER A 227 21.43 -25.53 23.00
N PRO A 228 22.57 -25.87 22.38
CA PRO A 228 23.89 -25.42 22.81
C PRO A 228 24.07 -23.90 22.70
#